data_AF-A0A9D0C0L4-F1
#
_entry.id   AF-A0A9D0C0L4-F1
#
_cell.length_a   1.000
_cell.length_b   1.000
_cell.length_c   1.000
_cell.angle_alpha   90.00
_cell.angle_beta   90.00
_cell.angle_gamma   90.00
#
_symmetry.space_group_name_H-M   'P 1'
#
loop_
_entity.id
_entity.type
_entity.pdbx_description
1 polymer ?
#
loop_
_entity_poly.entity_id
_entity_poly.type
_entity_poly.pdbx_seq_one_letter_code
_entity_poly.pdbx_strand_id
1 'polypeptide(L)'
;MNLNQRLSKNFTLNEFLRSSTAERDEAIAKEQFNPPEHVVANLAYLCGTTLQPIRDVIGAPLRITSGYRCPSLNEKIGGSKYSQHMQGQAADVQLPDRFLRHPASRRIREKIRQRVQAITGRPLREDINANFWLFAYVCLRIDHLDIDQVIHEFGAGYGQPAWVHIAASAGDRDKRQILTLGRYLPQRKETPDLVTALNYGTRDEAAAVA
;
A
#
# COMPACT_ATOMS: atom_id res chain seq x y z
N MET A 1 9.43 22.08 -13.24
CA MET A 1 9.38 20.62 -12.97
C MET A 1 8.47 19.94 -14.00
N ASN A 2 8.85 18.77 -14.52
CA ASN A 2 8.01 18.03 -15.47
C ASN A 2 7.12 17.03 -14.73
N LEU A 3 5.82 17.33 -14.57
CA LEU A 3 4.87 16.43 -13.89
C LEU A 3 4.72 15.07 -14.59
N ASN A 4 5.01 15.00 -15.89
CA ASN A 4 4.97 13.76 -16.67
C ASN A 4 6.30 12.99 -16.64
N GLN A 5 7.27 13.42 -15.83
CA GLN A 5 8.48 12.66 -15.58
C GLN A 5 8.12 11.25 -15.11
N ARG A 6 8.69 10.25 -15.76
CA ARG A 6 8.56 8.85 -15.34
C ARG A 6 9.47 8.59 -14.14
N LEU A 7 8.89 8.08 -13.07
CA LEU A 7 9.60 7.55 -11.91
C LEU A 7 9.99 6.09 -12.12
N SER A 8 9.23 5.37 -12.95
CA SER A 8 9.56 4.04 -13.47
C SER A 8 8.73 3.76 -14.73
N LYS A 9 8.74 2.52 -15.24
CA LYS A 9 8.03 2.12 -16.47
C LYS A 9 6.56 2.53 -16.46
N ASN A 10 5.88 2.41 -15.31
CA ASN A 10 4.44 2.61 -15.24
C ASN A 10 3.97 3.65 -14.21
N PHE A 11 4.90 4.42 -13.64
CA PHE A 11 4.60 5.44 -12.65
C PHE A 11 5.20 6.78 -13.06
N THR A 12 4.40 7.83 -12.96
CA THR A 12 4.78 9.22 -13.23
C THR A 12 4.78 10.04 -11.96
N LEU A 13 5.58 11.12 -11.93
CA LEU A 13 5.68 12.00 -10.77
C LEU A 13 4.32 12.58 -10.35
N ASN A 14 3.49 12.97 -11.32
CA ASN A 14 2.16 13.54 -11.05
C ASN A 14 1.28 12.62 -10.18
N GLU A 15 1.34 11.30 -10.37
CA GLU A 15 0.56 10.33 -9.60
C GLU A 15 0.87 10.40 -8.09
N PHE A 16 2.08 10.80 -7.73
CA PHE A 16 2.54 10.87 -6.34
C PHE A 16 2.38 12.26 -5.73
N LEU A 17 2.19 13.31 -6.54
CA LEU A 17 2.00 14.68 -6.05
C LEU A 17 0.52 15.05 -5.89
N ARG A 18 -0.40 14.38 -6.60
CA ARG A 18 -1.82 14.72 -6.53
C ARG A 18 -2.41 14.48 -5.14
N SER A 19 -3.22 15.44 -4.73
CA SER A 19 -4.00 15.39 -3.49
C SER A 19 -5.23 16.27 -3.65
N SER A 20 -6.41 15.71 -3.41
CA SER A 20 -7.66 16.49 -3.46
C SER A 20 -7.69 17.62 -2.43
N THR A 21 -6.99 17.47 -1.30
CA THR A 21 -6.83 18.52 -0.30
C THR A 21 -5.93 19.64 -0.82
N ALA A 22 -4.81 19.31 -1.47
CA ALA A 22 -3.91 20.31 -2.02
C ALA A 22 -4.55 21.05 -3.21
N GLU A 23 -5.29 20.36 -4.07
CA GLU A 23 -6.01 20.97 -5.20
C GLU A 23 -7.08 21.99 -4.77
N ARG A 24 -7.52 21.96 -3.50
CA ARG A 24 -8.51 22.88 -2.92
C ARG A 24 -7.89 24.05 -2.14
N ASP A 25 -6.58 24.08 -1.97
CA ASP A 25 -5.87 25.09 -1.17
C ASP A 25 -4.64 25.58 -1.93
N GLU A 26 -4.67 26.82 -2.41
CA GLU A 26 -3.63 27.37 -3.29
C GLU A 26 -2.25 27.43 -2.63
N ALA A 27 -2.19 27.70 -1.32
CA ALA A 27 -0.92 27.76 -0.59
C ALA A 27 -0.30 26.36 -0.47
N ILE A 28 -1.12 25.36 -0.14
CA ILE A 28 -0.67 23.95 -0.08
C ILE A 28 -0.30 23.46 -1.47
N ALA A 29 -1.07 23.79 -2.52
CA ALA A 29 -0.76 23.39 -3.89
C ALA A 29 0.64 23.86 -4.33
N LYS A 30 1.00 25.11 -4.03
CA LYS A 30 2.32 25.67 -4.37
C LYS A 30 3.46 24.86 -3.76
N GLU A 31 3.31 24.40 -2.52
CA GLU A 31 4.32 23.56 -1.86
C GLU A 31 4.29 22.10 -2.36
N GLN A 32 3.09 21.51 -2.45
CA GLN A 32 2.86 20.11 -2.82
C GLN A 32 3.37 19.78 -4.23
N PHE A 33 3.17 20.69 -5.19
CA PHE A 33 3.60 20.50 -6.58
C PHE A 33 5.03 21.01 -6.86
N ASN A 34 5.79 21.33 -5.81
CA ASN A 34 7.21 21.71 -5.91
C ASN A 34 8.07 20.91 -4.90
N PRO A 35 8.08 19.56 -4.97
CA PRO A 35 8.89 18.73 -4.09
C PRO A 35 10.39 19.00 -4.29
N PRO A 36 11.20 18.94 -3.22
CA PRO A 36 12.66 18.94 -3.33
C PRO A 36 13.18 17.78 -4.20
N GLU A 37 14.34 17.96 -4.82
CA GLU A 37 14.94 16.93 -5.70
C GLU A 37 15.15 15.58 -5.00
N HIS A 38 15.59 15.59 -3.74
CA HIS A 38 15.79 14.35 -2.96
C HIS A 38 14.48 13.57 -2.74
N VAL A 39 13.35 14.27 -2.61
CA VAL A 39 12.01 13.64 -2.52
C VAL A 39 11.68 12.96 -3.84
N VAL A 40 11.93 13.62 -4.97
CA VAL A 40 11.72 13.03 -6.30
C VAL A 40 12.61 11.80 -6.50
N ALA A 41 13.86 11.85 -6.04
CA ALA A 41 14.77 10.70 -6.06
C ALA A 41 14.25 9.54 -5.20
N ASN A 42 13.77 9.81 -3.98
CA ASN A 42 13.17 8.79 -3.11
C ASN A 42 11.91 8.17 -3.72
N LEU A 43 11.07 8.97 -4.39
CA LEU A 43 9.89 8.46 -5.10
C LEU A 43 10.29 7.56 -6.28
N ALA A 44 11.34 7.93 -7.01
CA ALA A 44 11.88 7.11 -8.09
C ALA A 44 12.45 5.78 -7.56
N TYR A 45 13.14 5.83 -6.41
CA TYR A 45 13.62 4.66 -5.70
C TYR A 45 12.45 3.74 -5.30
N LEU A 46 11.47 4.24 -4.53
CA LEU A 46 10.24 3.51 -4.15
C LEU A 46 9.54 2.89 -5.37
N CYS A 47 9.46 3.61 -6.48
CA CYS A 47 8.87 3.10 -7.71
C CYS A 47 9.70 1.96 -8.30
N GLY A 48 11.01 2.13 -8.43
CA GLY A 48 11.90 1.18 -9.09
C GLY A 48 12.14 -0.10 -8.31
N THR A 49 12.29 -0.01 -6.99
CA THR A 49 12.66 -1.13 -6.12
C THR A 49 11.47 -1.87 -5.52
N THR A 50 10.32 -1.19 -5.39
CA THR A 50 9.15 -1.75 -4.69
C THR A 50 7.91 -1.79 -5.59
N LEU A 51 7.38 -0.64 -6.00
CA LEU A 51 6.04 -0.59 -6.62
C LEU A 51 6.00 -1.17 -8.04
N GLN A 52 7.03 -0.96 -8.85
CA GLN A 52 7.11 -1.50 -10.21
C GLN A 52 7.24 -3.04 -10.19
N PRO A 53 8.13 -3.65 -9.39
CA PRO A 53 8.15 -5.10 -9.21
C PRO A 53 6.81 -5.70 -8.74
N ILE A 54 6.13 -5.04 -7.80
CA ILE A 54 4.79 -5.47 -7.36
C ILE A 54 3.81 -5.41 -8.53
N ARG A 55 3.76 -4.30 -9.26
CA ARG A 55 2.86 -4.10 -10.40
C ARG A 55 3.08 -5.13 -11.51
N ASP A 56 4.34 -5.43 -11.83
CA ASP A 56 4.69 -6.38 -12.88
C ASP A 56 4.20 -7.80 -12.56
N VAL A 57 4.28 -8.22 -11.29
CA VAL A 57 3.79 -9.55 -10.87
C VAL A 57 2.27 -9.58 -10.71
N ILE A 58 1.69 -8.54 -10.13
CA ILE A 58 0.23 -8.41 -9.94
C ILE A 58 -0.48 -8.33 -11.29
N GLY A 59 0.16 -7.76 -12.31
CA GLY A 59 -0.36 -7.68 -13.67
C GLY A 59 -1.57 -6.74 -13.80
N ALA A 60 -1.76 -5.84 -12.84
CA ALA A 60 -2.83 -4.84 -12.85
C ALA A 60 -2.29 -3.47 -12.41
N PRO A 61 -2.84 -2.35 -12.92
CA PRO A 61 -2.46 -1.02 -12.47
C PRO A 61 -2.66 -0.83 -10.97
N LEU A 62 -1.61 -0.34 -10.31
CA LEU A 62 -1.65 0.11 -8.92
C LEU A 62 -1.97 1.60 -8.92
N ARG A 63 -3.11 1.99 -8.34
CA ARG A 63 -3.52 3.38 -8.26
C ARG A 63 -2.89 4.02 -7.03
N ILE A 64 -2.10 5.07 -7.24
CA ILE A 64 -1.57 5.89 -6.14
C ILE A 64 -2.68 6.84 -5.69
N THR A 65 -3.10 6.72 -4.43
CA THR A 65 -4.08 7.64 -3.82
C THR A 65 -3.40 8.74 -3.02
N SER A 66 -2.20 8.48 -2.53
CA SER A 66 -1.33 9.49 -1.90
C SER A 66 0.12 9.06 -2.04
N GLY A 67 0.99 9.95 -2.50
CA GLY A 67 2.44 9.73 -2.59
C GLY A 67 3.18 10.68 -1.66
N TYR A 68 3.89 11.66 -2.21
CA TYR A 68 4.49 12.72 -1.43
C TYR A 68 3.43 13.54 -0.72
N ARG A 69 3.73 13.98 0.52
CA ARG A 69 2.95 14.96 1.24
C ARG A 69 3.87 16.07 1.72
N CYS A 70 3.74 17.28 1.19
CA CYS A 70 4.50 18.41 1.72
C CYS A 70 4.13 18.67 3.19
N PRO A 71 5.00 19.34 3.98
CA PRO A 71 4.72 19.71 5.36
C PRO A 71 3.31 20.26 5.59
N SER A 72 2.88 21.26 4.81
CA SER A 72 1.57 21.88 5.00
C SER A 72 0.42 20.92 4.69
N LEU A 73 0.54 20.08 3.65
CA LEU A 73 -0.47 19.06 3.35
C LEU A 73 -0.53 18.02 4.47
N ASN A 74 0.62 17.52 4.92
CA ASN A 74 0.69 16.47 5.93
C ASN A 74 0.09 16.96 7.25
N GLU A 75 0.39 18.18 7.69
CA GLU A 75 -0.22 18.79 8.86
C GLU A 75 -1.74 18.95 8.69
N LYS A 76 -2.20 19.48 7.55
CA LYS A 76 -3.63 19.72 7.28
C LYS A 76 -4.49 18.46 7.38
N ILE A 77 -3.94 17.31 6.99
CA ILE A 77 -4.66 16.02 7.05
C ILE A 77 -4.39 15.23 8.33
N GLY A 78 -3.69 15.82 9.31
CA GLY A 78 -3.38 15.18 10.59
C GLY A 78 -2.35 14.06 10.50
N GLY A 79 -1.43 14.13 9.53
CA GLY A 79 -0.35 13.18 9.36
C GLY A 79 0.72 13.28 10.47
N SER A 80 1.46 12.19 10.66
CA SER A 80 2.59 12.16 11.60
C SER A 80 3.70 13.13 11.18
N LYS A 81 4.34 13.80 12.15
CA LYS A 81 5.52 14.66 11.91
C LYS A 81 6.70 13.91 11.29
N TYR A 82 6.77 12.60 11.48
CA TYR A 82 7.82 11.73 10.95
C TYR A 82 7.33 10.84 9.79
N SER A 83 6.28 11.27 9.09
CA SER A 83 5.67 10.52 8.00
C SER A 83 6.65 10.27 6.85
N GLN A 84 6.72 9.02 6.38
CA GLN A 84 7.55 8.64 5.23
C GLN A 84 7.04 9.25 3.92
N HIS A 85 5.75 9.62 3.85
CA HIS A 85 5.22 10.38 2.72
C HIS A 85 5.92 11.74 2.56
N MET A 86 6.29 12.40 3.66
CA MET A 86 6.99 13.70 3.59
C MET A 86 8.40 13.58 3.01
N GLN A 87 8.98 12.38 3.03
CA GLN A 87 10.30 12.10 2.49
C GLN A 87 10.24 11.50 1.07
N GLY A 88 9.05 11.29 0.51
CA GLY A 88 8.88 10.60 -0.77
C GLY A 88 9.19 9.09 -0.70
N GLN A 89 9.14 8.50 0.50
CA GLN A 89 9.55 7.11 0.75
C GLN A 89 8.35 6.15 0.85
N ALA A 90 7.12 6.66 0.80
CA ALA A 90 5.91 5.86 0.93
C ALA A 90 4.79 6.30 -0.01
N ALA A 91 3.89 5.36 -0.28
CA ALA A 91 2.67 5.59 -1.04
C ALA A 91 1.50 4.79 -0.47
N ASP A 92 0.32 5.39 -0.54
CA ASP A 92 -0.96 4.72 -0.33
C ASP A 92 -1.45 4.22 -1.68
N VAL A 93 -1.70 2.92 -1.77
CA VAL A 93 -1.92 2.21 -3.01
C VAL A 93 -3.24 1.47 -2.98
N GLN A 94 -4.01 1.59 -4.07
CA GLN A 94 -5.22 0.81 -4.30
C GLN A 94 -5.03 -0.15 -5.48
N LEU A 95 -5.50 -1.38 -5.28
CA LEU A 95 -5.69 -2.34 -6.35
C LEU A 95 -7.15 -2.26 -6.81
N PRO A 96 -7.44 -2.08 -8.11
CA PRO A 96 -8.81 -1.87 -8.57
C PRO A 96 -9.61 -3.18 -8.57
N ASP A 97 -10.91 -3.13 -8.24
CA ASP A 97 -11.80 -4.29 -8.15
C ASP A 97 -11.87 -5.16 -9.41
N ARG A 98 -11.57 -4.58 -10.58
CA ARG A 98 -11.44 -5.38 -11.82
C ARG A 98 -10.42 -6.51 -11.67
N PHE A 99 -9.41 -6.36 -10.81
CA PHE A 99 -8.46 -7.42 -10.48
C PHE A 99 -9.17 -8.70 -9.99
N LEU A 100 -10.27 -8.60 -9.25
CA LEU A 100 -11.01 -9.76 -8.73
C LEU A 100 -11.79 -10.51 -9.83
N ARG A 101 -12.02 -9.90 -10.99
CA ARG A 101 -12.85 -10.49 -12.05
C ARG A 101 -12.09 -10.74 -13.35
N HIS A 102 -10.95 -10.08 -13.54
CA HIS A 102 -10.18 -10.19 -14.77
C HIS A 102 -9.56 -11.58 -14.94
N PRO A 103 -9.71 -12.24 -16.11
CA PRO A 103 -9.13 -13.58 -16.34
C PRO A 103 -7.59 -13.62 -16.15
N ALA A 104 -6.87 -12.58 -16.60
CA ALA A 104 -5.41 -12.52 -16.48
C ALA A 104 -4.90 -12.55 -15.03
N SER A 105 -5.70 -12.10 -14.05
CA SER A 105 -5.31 -12.14 -12.64
C SER A 105 -5.55 -13.49 -11.97
N ARG A 106 -6.25 -14.43 -12.63
CA ARG A 106 -6.65 -15.71 -12.04
C ARG A 106 -5.45 -16.47 -11.47
N ARG A 107 -4.36 -16.53 -12.24
CA ARG A 107 -3.15 -17.28 -11.86
C ARG A 107 -2.47 -16.69 -10.62
N ILE A 108 -2.34 -15.37 -10.54
CA ILE A 108 -1.71 -14.73 -9.38
C ILE A 108 -2.61 -14.81 -8.14
N ARG A 109 -3.93 -14.67 -8.30
CA ARG A 109 -4.89 -14.87 -7.21
C ARG A 109 -4.83 -16.30 -6.67
N GLU A 110 -4.74 -17.29 -7.54
CA GLU A 110 -4.64 -18.68 -7.08
C GLU A 110 -3.34 -18.95 -6.32
N LYS A 111 -2.20 -18.42 -6.79
CA LYS A 111 -0.93 -18.50 -6.07
C LYS A 111 -0.99 -17.85 -4.69
N ILE A 112 -1.55 -16.64 -4.60
CA ILE A 112 -1.70 -15.93 -3.32
C ILE A 112 -2.60 -16.74 -2.40
N ARG A 113 -3.76 -17.23 -2.88
CA ARG A 113 -4.70 -18.05 -2.11
C ARG A 113 -4.02 -19.29 -1.52
N GLN A 114 -3.35 -20.06 -2.35
CA GLN A 114 -2.65 -21.28 -1.93
C GLN A 114 -1.58 -20.97 -0.89
N ARG A 115 -0.81 -19.89 -1.10
CA ARG A 115 0.26 -19.51 -0.17
C ARG A 115 -0.29 -19.02 1.17
N VAL A 116 -1.38 -18.23 1.15
CA VAL A 116 -2.06 -17.81 2.38
C VAL A 116 -2.56 -19.03 3.13
N GLN A 117 -3.32 -19.91 2.49
CA GLN A 117 -3.86 -21.11 3.13
C GLN A 117 -2.76 -22.02 3.68
N ALA A 118 -1.63 -22.17 2.97
CA ALA A 118 -0.50 -22.96 3.45
C ALA A 118 0.17 -22.38 4.71
N ILE A 119 0.12 -21.06 4.90
CA ILE A 119 0.72 -20.37 6.07
C ILE A 119 -0.27 -20.30 7.23
N THR A 120 -1.54 -20.00 6.94
CA THR A 120 -2.57 -19.77 7.97
C THR A 120 -3.31 -21.04 8.37
N GLY A 121 -3.27 -22.08 7.53
CA GLY A 121 -4.14 -23.26 7.64
C GLY A 121 -5.61 -22.97 7.29
N ARG A 122 -5.93 -21.77 6.78
CA ARG A 122 -7.31 -21.30 6.60
C ARG A 122 -7.56 -20.77 5.18
N PRO A 123 -8.70 -21.06 4.56
CA PRO A 123 -9.03 -20.50 3.26
C PRO A 123 -9.31 -18.99 3.37
N LEU A 124 -8.99 -18.26 2.30
CA LEU A 124 -9.39 -16.86 2.16
C LEU A 124 -10.92 -16.72 2.14
N ARG A 125 -11.44 -15.67 2.77
CA ARG A 125 -12.87 -15.32 2.70
C ARG A 125 -13.22 -14.81 1.30
N GLU A 126 -14.49 -14.93 0.96
CA GLU A 126 -15.03 -14.49 -0.33
C GLU A 126 -15.28 -12.98 -0.39
N ASP A 127 -15.44 -12.35 0.78
CA ASP A 127 -15.76 -10.92 0.94
C ASP A 127 -14.53 -10.01 1.03
N ILE A 128 -13.31 -10.56 0.93
CA ILE A 128 -12.09 -9.74 0.92
C ILE A 128 -12.04 -8.86 -0.34
N ASN A 129 -11.60 -7.61 -0.18
CA ASN A 129 -11.52 -6.68 -1.29
C ASN A 129 -10.18 -6.77 -2.04
N ALA A 130 -10.06 -6.11 -3.19
CA ALA A 130 -8.84 -6.13 -4.00
C ALA A 130 -7.60 -5.62 -3.26
N ASN A 131 -7.75 -4.65 -2.35
CA ASN A 131 -6.64 -4.12 -1.56
C ASN A 131 -6.08 -5.16 -0.59
N PHE A 132 -6.92 -6.05 -0.04
CA PHE A 132 -6.42 -7.15 0.79
C PHE A 132 -5.55 -8.12 -0.02
N TRP A 133 -5.90 -8.40 -1.28
CA TRP A 133 -5.03 -9.21 -2.15
C TRP A 133 -3.66 -8.58 -2.36
N LEU A 134 -3.61 -7.25 -2.53
CA LEU A 134 -2.36 -6.51 -2.60
C LEU A 134 -1.60 -6.61 -1.27
N PHE A 135 -2.26 -6.34 -0.15
CA PHE A 135 -1.67 -6.43 1.18
C PHE A 135 -1.07 -7.80 1.46
N ALA A 136 -1.83 -8.87 1.20
CA ALA A 136 -1.38 -10.25 1.37
C ALA A 136 -0.16 -10.55 0.49
N TYR A 137 -0.18 -10.14 -0.79
CA TYR A 137 0.97 -10.33 -1.68
C TYR A 137 2.22 -9.62 -1.15
N VAL A 138 2.09 -8.39 -0.66
CA VAL A 138 3.21 -7.61 -0.12
C VAL A 138 3.74 -8.25 1.17
N CYS A 139 2.88 -8.69 2.08
CA CYS A 139 3.28 -9.41 3.29
C CYS A 139 4.05 -10.70 2.96
N LEU A 140 3.58 -11.49 2.00
CA LEU A 140 4.24 -12.71 1.54
C LEU A 140 5.62 -12.48 0.91
N ARG A 141 5.94 -11.23 0.56
CA ARG A 141 7.16 -10.84 -0.14
C ARG A 141 7.99 -9.82 0.64
N ILE A 142 7.67 -9.60 1.92
CA ILE A 142 8.29 -8.55 2.73
C ILE A 142 9.81 -8.72 2.87
N ASP A 143 10.31 -9.97 2.88
CA ASP A 143 11.74 -10.29 2.91
C ASP A 143 12.40 -10.40 1.53
N HIS A 144 11.64 -10.18 0.47
CA HIS A 144 12.08 -10.38 -0.92
C HIS A 144 11.93 -9.14 -1.79
N LEU A 145 11.39 -8.06 -1.21
CA LEU A 145 11.21 -6.77 -1.83
C LEU A 145 11.76 -5.72 -0.88
N ASP A 146 12.11 -4.57 -1.43
CA ASP A 146 12.52 -3.42 -0.66
C ASP A 146 11.31 -2.79 0.06
N ILE A 147 11.05 -3.24 1.28
CA ILE A 147 9.89 -2.83 2.08
C ILE A 147 10.32 -2.58 3.52
N ASP A 148 10.25 -1.32 3.95
CA ASP A 148 10.42 -0.95 5.36
C ASP A 148 9.15 -1.26 6.15
N GLN A 149 7.98 -0.91 5.58
CA GLN A 149 6.68 -1.18 6.20
C GLN A 149 5.56 -1.35 5.17
N VAL A 150 4.62 -2.23 5.51
CA VAL A 150 3.32 -2.37 4.84
C VAL A 150 2.21 -2.22 5.86
N ILE A 151 1.16 -1.45 5.52
CA ILE A 151 0.05 -1.17 6.44
C ILE A 151 -1.29 -1.47 5.79
N HIS A 152 -2.10 -2.28 6.46
CA HIS A 152 -3.52 -2.46 6.16
C HIS A 152 -4.32 -1.30 6.77
N GLU A 153 -4.77 -0.34 5.97
CA GLU A 153 -5.29 0.94 6.48
C GLU A 153 -6.78 1.20 6.24
N PHE A 154 -7.44 1.72 7.28
CA PHE A 154 -8.72 2.45 7.29
C PHE A 154 -9.89 1.78 6.54
N GLY A 155 -9.87 0.45 6.48
CA GLY A 155 -10.93 -0.36 5.89
C GLY A 155 -12.22 -0.45 6.69
N ALA A 156 -13.23 -1.12 6.10
CA ALA A 156 -14.49 -1.44 6.77
C ALA A 156 -14.35 -2.55 7.84
N GLY A 157 -13.19 -3.19 7.90
CA GLY A 157 -12.85 -4.26 8.83
C GLY A 157 -11.60 -4.99 8.36
N TYR A 158 -11.25 -6.05 9.08
CA TYR A 158 -10.25 -7.01 8.62
C TYR A 158 -10.59 -7.54 7.23
N GLY A 159 -9.58 -7.73 6.38
CA GLY A 159 -9.79 -8.27 5.02
C GLY A 159 -10.33 -7.25 4.02
N GLN A 160 -10.63 -6.02 4.44
CA GLN A 160 -11.21 -4.99 3.58
C GLN A 160 -10.53 -3.62 3.73
N PRO A 161 -9.19 -3.51 3.56
CA PRO A 161 -8.49 -2.23 3.67
C PRO A 161 -8.98 -1.22 2.63
N ALA A 162 -9.05 0.05 2.99
CA ALA A 162 -9.41 1.11 2.05
C ALA A 162 -8.27 1.39 1.04
N TRP A 163 -7.02 1.19 1.48
CA TRP A 163 -5.80 1.17 0.68
C TRP A 163 -4.71 0.40 1.44
N VAL A 164 -3.60 0.14 0.76
CA VAL A 164 -2.38 -0.43 1.35
C VAL A 164 -1.31 0.64 1.36
N HIS A 165 -0.83 1.02 2.53
CA HIS A 165 0.35 1.87 2.65
C HIS A 165 1.60 1.00 2.43
N ILE A 166 2.51 1.43 1.58
CA ILE A 166 3.77 0.75 1.29
C ILE A 166 4.90 1.78 1.37
N ALA A 167 5.92 1.50 2.17
CA ALA A 167 7.14 2.29 2.25
C ALA A 167 8.38 1.45 1.96
N ALA A 168 9.35 2.03 1.26
CA ALA A 168 10.63 1.40 0.93
C ALA A 168 11.71 1.70 1.98
N SER A 169 12.74 0.85 2.03
CA SER A 169 13.89 0.91 2.94
C SER A 169 14.92 1.96 2.52
N ALA A 170 14.50 3.20 2.27
CA ALA A 170 15.40 4.27 1.85
C ALA A 170 16.32 4.73 2.99
N GLY A 171 17.64 4.60 2.80
CA GLY A 171 18.66 4.91 3.81
C GLY A 171 18.90 3.73 4.76
N ASP A 172 18.96 3.99 6.07
CA ASP A 172 19.25 2.96 7.11
C ASP A 172 17.98 2.28 7.66
N ARG A 173 16.81 2.51 7.05
CA ARG A 173 15.54 1.93 7.51
C ARG A 173 15.33 0.59 6.83
N ASP A 174 15.28 -0.53 7.55
CA ASP A 174 14.88 -1.84 6.99
C ASP A 174 14.09 -2.63 8.06
N LYS A 175 12.98 -2.05 8.53
CA LYS A 175 12.23 -2.64 9.65
C LYS A 175 11.44 -3.89 9.26
N ARG A 176 11.05 -3.99 7.99
CA ARG A 176 10.20 -5.06 7.43
C ARG A 176 8.95 -5.32 8.27
N GLN A 177 8.27 -4.25 8.63
CA GLN A 177 7.13 -4.31 9.54
C GLN A 177 5.80 -4.46 8.81
N ILE A 178 4.95 -5.34 9.33
CA ILE A 178 3.54 -5.43 8.98
C ILE A 178 2.75 -4.69 10.05
N LEU A 179 1.90 -3.77 9.63
CA LEU A 179 1.07 -2.96 10.51
C LEU A 179 -0.38 -3.00 10.06
N THR A 180 -1.29 -2.73 10.99
CA THR A 180 -2.71 -2.51 10.68
C THR A 180 -3.19 -1.28 11.40
N LEU A 181 -3.88 -0.40 10.68
CA LEU A 181 -4.50 0.80 11.23
C LEU A 181 -5.98 0.80 10.88
N GLY A 182 -6.85 1.04 11.85
CA GLY A 182 -8.29 1.00 11.61
C GLY A 182 -9.11 1.35 12.83
N ARG A 183 -10.25 2.01 12.61
CA ARG A 183 -11.20 2.33 13.69
C ARG A 183 -11.87 1.10 14.29
N TYR A 184 -11.89 0.00 13.53
CA TYR A 184 -12.41 -1.30 13.97
C TYR A 184 -11.43 -2.06 14.88
N LEU A 185 -10.17 -1.59 15.02
CA LEU A 185 -9.20 -2.19 15.93
C LEU A 185 -9.36 -1.63 17.35
N PRO A 186 -9.21 -2.46 18.40
CA PRO A 186 -9.27 -1.99 19.80
C PRO A 186 -8.29 -0.86 20.10
N GLN A 187 -7.04 -0.99 19.64
CA GLN A 187 -5.98 -0.01 19.87
C GLN A 187 -5.79 0.97 18.71
N ARG A 188 -6.64 0.90 17.68
CA ARG A 188 -6.51 1.63 16.39
C ARG A 188 -5.24 1.34 15.58
N LYS A 189 -4.25 0.66 16.17
CA LYS A 189 -3.00 0.24 15.57
C LYS A 189 -2.56 -1.10 16.14
N GLU A 190 -2.08 -1.99 15.27
CA GLU A 190 -1.46 -3.27 15.62
C GLU A 190 -0.21 -3.51 14.78
N THR A 191 0.72 -4.32 15.31
CA THR A 191 1.93 -4.81 14.61
C THR A 191 1.88 -6.34 14.56
N PRO A 192 1.02 -6.93 13.72
CA PRO A 192 0.87 -8.37 13.63
C PRO A 192 2.11 -9.04 13.03
N ASP A 193 2.33 -10.30 13.37
CA ASP A 193 3.20 -11.17 12.59
C ASP A 193 2.55 -11.55 11.24
N LEU A 194 3.30 -12.24 10.39
CA LEU A 194 2.82 -12.64 9.06
C LEU A 194 1.53 -13.47 9.13
N VAL A 195 1.47 -14.45 10.05
CA VAL A 195 0.31 -15.35 10.16
C VAL A 195 -0.94 -14.57 10.56
N THR A 196 -0.82 -13.72 11.59
CA THR A 196 -1.91 -12.88 12.09
C THR A 196 -2.39 -11.90 11.03
N ALA A 197 -1.47 -11.25 10.31
CA ALA A 197 -1.81 -10.31 9.25
C ALA A 197 -2.58 -10.97 8.10
N LEU A 198 -2.17 -12.18 7.71
CA LEU A 198 -2.87 -12.94 6.67
C LEU A 198 -4.22 -13.46 7.16
N ASN A 199 -4.34 -13.82 8.45
CA ASN A 199 -5.58 -14.30 9.04
C ASN A 199 -6.73 -13.29 8.97
N TYR A 200 -6.44 -11.97 8.90
CA TYR A 200 -7.44 -10.93 8.70
C TYR A 200 -8.33 -11.16 7.46
N GLY A 201 -7.83 -11.84 6.43
CA GLY A 201 -8.60 -12.18 5.22
C GLY A 201 -9.08 -13.64 5.16
N THR A 202 -8.96 -14.42 6.23
CA THR A 202 -9.32 -15.85 6.25
C THR A 202 -10.57 -16.12 7.09
N ARG A 203 -11.22 -17.27 6.87
CA ARG A 203 -12.30 -17.78 7.72
C ARG A 203 -11.82 -18.97 8.54
N ASP A 204 -12.31 -19.07 9.77
CA ASP A 204 -12.23 -20.32 10.54
C ASP A 204 -13.08 -21.39 9.87
N GLU A 205 -12.50 -22.55 9.55
CA GLU A 205 -13.25 -23.67 8.95
C GLU A 205 -14.37 -24.17 9.88
N ALA A 206 -14.23 -24.00 11.19
CA ALA A 206 -15.24 -24.38 12.18
C ALA A 206 -16.57 -23.60 12.06
N ALA A 207 -16.59 -22.45 11.38
CA ALA A 207 -17.80 -21.66 11.18
C ALA A 207 -18.55 -21.98 9.88
N ALA A 208 -18.02 -22.87 9.02
CA ALA A 208 -18.59 -23.20 7.71
C ALA A 208 -19.51 -24.44 7.72
N VAL A 209 -19.72 -25.08 8.89
CA VAL A 209 -20.50 -26.32 9.05
C VAL A 209 -21.68 -26.15 10.02
N ALA A 210 -22.12 -24.91 10.28
CA ALA A 210 -23.29 -24.61 11.11
C ALA A 210 -24.42 -23.99 10.27
#